data_AF-A0A381S0W7-F1
#
_entry.id   AF-A0A381S0W7-F1
#
_cell.length_a   1.000
_cell.length_b   1.000
_cell.length_c   1.000
_cell.angle_alpha   90.00
_cell.angle_beta   90.00
_cell.angle_gamma   90.00
#
_symmetry.space_group_name_H-M   'P 1'
#
loop_
_entity.id
_entity.type
_entity.pdbx_description
1 polymer ?
#
loop_
_entity_poly.entity_id
_entity_poly.type
_entity_poly.pdbx_seq_one_letter_code
_entity_poly.pdbx_strand_id
1 'polypeptide(L)'
;MLTKSYFDVPVIGKIYLSQTTYLSNNRKNTIEKTDIETRFFGFIAGLVSDIKDTTGTLIDSKGQEWEYNVNDKEYWKVFKENEQTPEDGDNESKKIEYTIGSDDESSNENKIISVSRLGHEQMENIHGFRTKKWTTTLEFSEFKWIIDEWSVRELPLLRLADSLNREILISKGVSDTLIAISRYGSGLSNNEMILGATRLDSIYQVHGIPSIPGEIIKGNVKKVEKGDDDSNMSFGIEMIELYAESYDGKRFVIPDDYDFID
;
A
#
# COMPACT_ATOMS: atom_id res chain seq x y z
N MET A 1 -4.09 -9.00 -11.02
CA MET A 1 -2.85 -8.91 -10.22
C MET A 1 -3.16 -9.38 -8.82
N LEU A 2 -2.35 -10.28 -8.25
CA LEU A 2 -2.47 -10.75 -6.88
C LEU A 2 -1.29 -10.22 -6.06
N THR A 3 -1.58 -9.54 -4.96
CA THR A 3 -0.60 -9.05 -3.99
C THR A 3 -0.88 -9.61 -2.61
N LYS A 4 0.19 -9.81 -1.84
CA LYS A 4 0.12 -10.18 -0.44
C LYS A 4 0.88 -9.16 0.39
N SER A 5 0.29 -8.72 1.47
CA SER A 5 0.92 -7.86 2.46
C SER A 5 0.94 -8.55 3.81
N TYR A 6 1.91 -8.18 4.64
CA TYR A 6 1.95 -8.61 6.02
C TYR A 6 2.38 -7.48 6.94
N PHE A 7 1.94 -7.57 8.20
CA PHE A 7 2.32 -6.68 9.28
C PHE A 7 2.59 -7.51 10.53
N ASP A 8 3.65 -7.21 11.25
CA ASP A 8 4.08 -7.88 12.47
C ASP A 8 4.43 -6.83 13.52
N VAL A 9 3.65 -6.78 14.60
CA VAL A 9 3.75 -5.77 15.66
C VAL A 9 3.65 -6.47 17.02
N PRO A 10 4.42 -6.09 18.06
CA PRO A 10 4.63 -6.91 19.26
C PRO A 10 3.38 -7.27 20.05
N VAL A 11 2.31 -6.47 19.93
CA VAL A 11 1.05 -6.66 20.66
C VAL A 11 0.02 -7.44 19.83
N ILE A 12 0.08 -7.32 18.51
CA ILE A 12 -0.95 -7.83 17.60
C ILE A 12 -0.51 -9.16 16.97
N GLY A 13 0.79 -9.39 16.84
CA GLY A 13 1.35 -10.52 16.10
C GLY A 13 1.33 -10.28 14.59
N LYS A 14 1.38 -11.38 13.82
CA LYS A 14 1.45 -11.33 12.35
C LYS A 14 0.08 -11.37 11.71
N ILE A 15 -0.13 -10.47 10.76
CA ILE A 15 -1.37 -10.37 10.00
C ILE A 15 -1.03 -10.40 8.53
N TYR A 16 -1.86 -11.11 7.77
CA TYR A 16 -1.73 -11.25 6.34
C TYR A 16 -2.97 -10.70 5.65
N LEU A 17 -2.72 -9.86 4.66
CA LEU A 17 -3.72 -9.37 3.72
C LEU A 17 -3.38 -9.90 2.34
N SER A 18 -4.38 -10.45 1.65
CA SER A 18 -4.27 -10.79 0.24
C SER A 18 -5.25 -9.93 -0.55
N GLN A 19 -4.80 -9.39 -1.68
CA GLN A 19 -5.59 -8.51 -2.51
C GLN A 19 -5.47 -8.94 -3.96
N THR A 20 -6.61 -9.15 -4.61
CA THR A 20 -6.70 -9.36 -6.06
C THR A 20 -7.26 -8.12 -6.70
N THR A 21 -6.52 -7.52 -7.63
CA THR A 21 -6.96 -6.35 -8.38
C THR A 21 -7.14 -6.69 -9.86
N TYR A 22 -8.33 -6.43 -10.37
CA TYR A 22 -8.70 -6.45 -11.78
C TYR A 22 -8.79 -5.03 -12.31
N LEU A 23 -8.17 -4.81 -13.47
CA LEU A 23 -8.14 -3.51 -14.13
C LEU A 23 -8.58 -3.68 -15.57
N SER A 24 -9.43 -2.77 -16.02
CA SER A 24 -9.85 -2.60 -17.41
C SER A 24 -10.08 -1.11 -17.65
N ASN A 25 -10.25 -0.69 -18.91
CA ASN A 25 -10.47 0.72 -19.26
C ASN A 25 -11.55 1.36 -18.37
N ASN A 26 -11.14 2.33 -17.56
CA ASN A 26 -11.98 3.06 -16.59
C ASN A 26 -12.73 2.18 -15.57
N ARG A 27 -12.29 0.95 -15.32
CA ARG A 27 -12.93 0.03 -14.38
C ARG A 27 -11.89 -0.64 -13.50
N LYS A 28 -12.21 -0.76 -12.22
CA LYS A 28 -11.38 -1.47 -11.25
C LYS A 28 -12.25 -2.29 -10.35
N ASN A 29 -11.83 -3.51 -10.08
CA ASN A 29 -12.38 -4.29 -8.99
C ASN A 29 -11.23 -4.79 -8.13
N THR A 30 -11.29 -4.49 -6.84
CA THR A 30 -10.36 -5.00 -5.84
C THR A 30 -11.12 -5.95 -4.95
N ILE A 31 -10.57 -7.15 -4.72
CA ILE A 31 -11.09 -8.13 -3.75
C ILE A 31 -10.01 -8.31 -2.71
N GLU A 32 -10.37 -8.08 -1.46
CA GLU A 32 -9.48 -8.19 -0.30
C GLU A 32 -9.93 -9.37 0.54
N LYS A 33 -8.96 -10.16 0.99
CA LYS A 33 -9.17 -11.22 1.95
C LYS A 33 -8.14 -11.06 3.05
N THR A 34 -8.64 -10.92 4.27
CA THR A 34 -7.82 -10.80 5.47
C THR A 34 -7.86 -12.12 6.24
N ASP A 35 -6.70 -12.74 6.45
CA ASP A 35 -6.56 -13.87 7.36
C ASP A 35 -5.92 -13.33 8.65
N ILE A 36 -6.77 -12.95 9.62
CA ILE A 36 -6.33 -12.40 10.90
C ILE A 36 -6.20 -13.53 11.94
N GLU A 37 -5.01 -13.71 12.52
CA GLU A 37 -4.88 -14.29 13.86
C GLU A 37 -5.19 -13.17 14.89
N THR A 38 -6.44 -13.09 15.35
CA THR A 38 -7.02 -12.14 16.33
C THR A 38 -7.22 -10.64 15.97
N ARG A 39 -8.47 -10.21 16.21
CA ARG A 39 -9.09 -8.85 16.22
C ARG A 39 -8.10 -7.69 16.31
N PHE A 40 -8.12 -6.71 15.38
CA PHE A 40 -7.77 -5.27 15.58
C PHE A 40 -7.43 -4.49 14.27
N PHE A 41 -7.63 -5.02 13.05
CA PHE A 41 -7.25 -4.34 11.79
C PHE A 41 -8.08 -3.10 11.41
N GLY A 42 -9.10 -2.75 12.19
CA GLY A 42 -9.86 -1.51 11.98
C GLY A 42 -9.04 -0.23 12.16
N PHE A 43 -7.88 -0.28 12.80
CA PHE A 43 -7.08 0.92 13.14
C PHE A 43 -6.05 1.34 12.07
N ILE A 44 -5.55 0.43 11.23
CA ILE A 44 -4.50 0.75 10.23
C ILE A 44 -5.08 1.08 8.84
N ALA A 45 -6.32 0.67 8.55
CA ALA A 45 -6.87 0.82 7.20
C ALA A 45 -8.37 1.17 7.12
N GLY A 46 -9.13 1.26 8.22
CA GLY A 46 -10.58 1.52 8.15
C GLY A 46 -11.38 0.54 7.27
N LEU A 47 -10.81 -0.61 6.89
CA LEU A 47 -11.21 -1.37 5.70
C LEU A 47 -11.75 -2.78 5.98
N VAL A 48 -11.94 -3.18 7.24
CA VAL A 48 -12.39 -4.55 7.51
C VAL A 48 -13.38 -4.60 8.67
N SER A 49 -14.65 -4.84 8.35
CA SER A 49 -15.59 -5.51 9.26
C SER A 49 -15.11 -6.95 9.44
N ASP A 50 -15.04 -7.42 10.68
CA ASP A 50 -14.91 -8.81 11.09
C ASP A 50 -13.79 -9.75 10.53
N ILE A 51 -13.55 -10.80 11.33
CA ILE A 51 -12.28 -11.55 11.42
C ILE A 51 -12.06 -12.52 10.24
N LYS A 52 -12.99 -12.60 9.28
CA LYS A 52 -12.89 -13.45 8.08
C LYS A 52 -13.61 -12.86 6.87
N ASP A 53 -13.66 -11.53 6.77
CA ASP A 53 -14.37 -10.92 5.66
C ASP A 53 -13.56 -10.91 4.36
N THR A 54 -14.26 -11.31 3.30
CA THR A 54 -13.81 -11.06 1.93
C THR A 54 -14.61 -9.87 1.45
N THR A 55 -13.98 -8.71 1.41
CA THR A 55 -14.59 -7.46 0.95
C THR A 55 -14.10 -7.14 -0.46
N GLY A 56 -14.82 -6.28 -1.14
CA GLY A 56 -14.31 -5.73 -2.38
C GLY A 56 -14.81 -4.33 -2.67
N THR A 57 -14.05 -3.66 -3.53
CA THR A 57 -14.31 -2.31 -3.99
C THR A 57 -14.38 -2.32 -5.51
N LEU A 58 -15.55 -1.97 -6.05
CA LEU A 58 -15.80 -1.86 -7.47
C LEU A 58 -15.90 -0.39 -7.88
N ILE A 59 -15.10 0.01 -8.86
CA ILE A 59 -15.23 1.28 -9.57
C ILE A 59 -15.76 0.98 -10.96
N ASP A 60 -16.98 1.43 -11.23
CA ASP A 60 -17.62 1.24 -12.52
C ASP A 60 -17.09 2.23 -13.59
N SER A 61 -17.52 2.05 -14.84
CA SER A 61 -17.08 2.92 -15.95
C SER A 61 -17.52 4.38 -15.84
N LYS A 62 -18.43 4.72 -14.92
CA LYS A 62 -18.86 6.09 -14.63
C LYS A 62 -18.05 6.70 -13.47
N GLY A 63 -17.13 5.94 -12.88
CA GLY A 63 -16.37 6.34 -11.70
C GLY A 63 -17.16 6.23 -10.40
N GLN A 64 -18.33 5.58 -10.40
CA GLN A 64 -19.04 5.29 -9.16
C GLN A 64 -18.33 4.16 -8.42
N GLU A 65 -18.09 4.38 -7.14
CA GLU A 65 -17.48 3.43 -6.23
C GLU A 65 -18.55 2.71 -5.41
N TRP A 66 -18.40 1.40 -5.30
CA TRP A 66 -19.24 0.49 -4.56
C TRP A 66 -18.37 -0.38 -3.67
N GLU A 67 -18.80 -0.59 -2.44
CA GLU A 67 -18.22 -1.56 -1.53
C GLU A 67 -19.16 -2.75 -1.42
N TYR A 68 -18.61 -3.95 -1.26
CA TYR A 68 -19.39 -5.17 -1.11
C TYR A 68 -18.69 -6.17 -0.19
N ASN A 69 -19.50 -6.99 0.49
CA ASN A 69 -19.04 -8.11 1.29
C ASN A 69 -19.44 -9.43 0.60
N VAL A 70 -18.46 -10.26 0.28
CA VAL A 70 -18.66 -11.55 -0.43
C VAL A 70 -19.30 -12.60 0.47
N ASN A 71 -19.07 -12.55 1.77
CA ASN A 71 -19.62 -13.50 2.73
C ASN A 71 -21.10 -13.20 3.02
N ASP A 72 -21.40 -11.94 3.30
CA ASP A 72 -22.76 -11.49 3.64
C ASP A 72 -23.61 -11.28 2.39
N LYS A 73 -22.98 -11.18 1.22
CA LYS A 73 -23.61 -10.83 -0.06
C LYS A 73 -24.35 -9.50 0.03
N GLU A 74 -23.70 -8.52 0.61
CA GLU A 74 -24.24 -7.18 0.77
C GLU A 74 -23.39 -6.19 -0.01
N TYR A 75 -23.98 -5.09 -0.46
CA TYR A 75 -23.24 -4.00 -1.09
C TYR A 75 -23.89 -2.64 -0.85
N TRP A 76 -23.05 -1.61 -0.79
CA TRP A 76 -23.48 -0.23 -0.55
C TRP A 76 -22.70 0.74 -1.43
N LYS A 77 -23.28 1.94 -1.57
CA LYS A 77 -22.68 3.00 -2.36
C LYS A 77 -21.72 3.82 -1.49
N VAL A 78 -20.50 4.06 -1.98
CA VAL A 78 -19.59 4.99 -1.32
C VAL A 78 -19.99 6.41 -1.68
N PHE A 79 -20.48 7.15 -0.68
CA PHE A 79 -20.75 8.58 -0.81
C PHE A 79 -19.46 9.35 -0.56
N LYS A 80 -19.03 10.15 -1.54
CA LYS A 80 -18.04 11.19 -1.27
C LYS A 80 -18.76 12.25 -0.43
N GLU A 81 -18.38 12.42 0.83
CA GLU A 81 -18.78 13.62 1.56
C GLU A 81 -18.35 14.83 0.71
N ASN A 82 -19.34 15.60 0.25
CA ASN A 82 -19.05 16.91 -0.30
C ASN A 82 -18.43 17.74 0.83
N GLU A 83 -17.26 18.33 0.58
CA GLU A 83 -16.71 19.42 1.37
C GLU A 83 -17.75 20.55 1.45
N GLN A 84 -18.65 20.47 2.43
CA GLN A 84 -19.42 21.62 2.86
C GLN A 84 -18.47 22.46 3.70
N THR A 85 -18.26 23.69 3.23
CA THR A 85 -17.66 24.84 3.92
C THR A 85 -17.76 24.72 5.44
N PRO A 86 -16.65 24.85 6.20
CA PRO A 86 -16.73 24.87 7.65
C PRO A 86 -17.42 26.16 8.07
N GLU A 87 -18.68 26.06 8.53
CA GLU A 87 -19.16 26.98 9.57
C GLU A 87 -18.38 26.63 10.85
N ASP A 88 -17.83 27.68 11.47
CA ASP A 88 -17.03 27.62 12.70
C ASP A 88 -17.55 26.60 13.71
N GLY A 89 -16.74 25.58 13.96
CA GLY A 89 -16.99 24.59 14.99
C GLY A 89 -16.00 23.44 14.87
N ASP A 90 -15.06 23.38 15.82
CA ASP A 90 -14.08 22.32 16.02
C ASP A 90 -14.58 20.94 15.56
N ASN A 91 -14.12 20.49 14.39
CA ASN A 91 -14.21 19.09 14.03
C ASN A 91 -13.05 18.73 13.10
N GLU A 92 -12.15 17.91 13.64
CA GLU A 92 -11.00 17.34 12.94
C GLU A 92 -11.46 16.67 11.65
N SER A 93 -11.19 17.32 10.52
CA SER A 93 -11.29 16.70 9.21
C SER A 93 -10.29 15.55 9.18
N LYS A 94 -10.78 14.31 9.18
CA LYS A 94 -9.97 13.09 9.06
C LYS A 94 -9.35 13.00 7.68
N LYS A 95 -8.27 13.76 7.51
CA LYS A 95 -7.26 13.58 6.48
C LYS A 95 -6.58 12.24 6.78
N ILE A 96 -6.71 11.27 5.89
CA ILE A 96 -6.07 9.96 6.03
C ILE A 96 -4.57 10.17 5.82
N GLU A 97 -3.87 10.44 6.92
CA GLU A 97 -2.42 10.47 7.01
C GLU A 97 -1.98 9.14 7.65
N TYR A 98 -1.16 8.38 6.93
CA TYR A 98 -0.60 7.14 7.45
C TYR A 98 0.61 7.51 8.31
N THR A 99 0.39 7.71 9.59
CA THR A 99 1.50 7.96 10.52
C THR A 99 1.98 6.63 11.09
N ILE A 100 2.87 5.92 10.38
CA ILE A 100 3.73 4.89 10.99
C ILE A 100 4.93 5.62 11.60
N GLY A 101 4.67 6.32 12.70
CA GLY A 101 5.60 7.15 13.44
C GLY A 101 4.80 7.84 14.55
N SER A 102 5.32 7.91 15.77
CA SER A 102 4.61 8.62 16.83
C SER A 102 4.54 10.10 16.48
N ASP A 103 3.32 10.66 16.53
CA ASP A 103 3.02 12.09 16.46
C ASP A 103 3.60 12.81 17.69
N ASP A 104 4.92 12.97 17.75
CA ASP A 104 5.55 13.95 18.62
C ASP A 104 6.46 14.85 17.78
N GLU A 105 5.82 15.83 17.13
CA GLU A 105 6.41 17.02 16.48
C GLU A 105 7.19 17.93 17.47
N SER A 106 7.62 17.43 18.62
CA SER A 106 8.30 18.22 19.65
C SER A 106 9.67 17.71 20.07
N SER A 107 10.12 16.54 19.61
CA SER A 107 11.44 16.04 19.99
C SER A 107 12.43 16.05 18.82
N ASN A 108 13.61 16.62 19.06
CA ASN A 108 14.78 16.58 18.18
C ASN A 108 15.32 15.14 17.97
N GLU A 109 14.53 14.11 18.26
CA GLU A 109 14.94 12.72 18.45
C GLU A 109 14.84 11.90 17.15
N ASN A 110 14.07 12.35 16.15
CA ASN A 110 13.89 11.64 14.88
C ASN A 110 14.74 12.20 13.72
N LYS A 111 15.92 12.75 14.01
CA LYS A 111 16.84 13.19 12.95
C LYS A 111 17.58 12.00 12.34
N ILE A 112 17.46 11.84 11.02
CA ILE A 112 18.24 10.85 10.27
C ILE A 112 19.73 11.20 10.39
N ILE A 113 20.50 10.24 10.90
CA ILE A 113 21.96 10.31 11.07
C ILE A 113 22.65 9.91 9.78
N SER A 114 22.19 8.81 9.18
CA SER A 114 22.78 8.26 7.97
C SER A 114 21.73 7.59 7.10
N VAL A 115 21.99 7.60 5.79
CA VAL A 115 21.24 6.82 4.82
C VAL A 115 22.24 6.05 3.98
N SER A 116 21.97 4.77 3.76
CA SER A 116 22.77 3.94 2.85
C SER A 116 21.88 3.05 2.01
N ARG A 117 22.36 2.71 0.81
CA ARG A 117 21.70 1.78 -0.10
C ARG A 117 22.72 0.83 -0.68
N LEU A 118 22.45 -0.47 -0.56
CA LEU A 118 23.28 -1.54 -1.06
C LEU A 118 22.50 -2.36 -2.10
N GLY A 119 23.01 -2.44 -3.32
CA GLY A 119 22.50 -3.38 -4.32
C GLY A 119 23.27 -4.69 -4.23
N HIS A 120 22.58 -5.78 -3.91
CA HIS A 120 23.19 -7.11 -3.79
C HIS A 120 23.55 -7.66 -5.17
N GLU A 121 24.68 -8.37 -5.27
CA GLU A 121 25.13 -8.93 -6.56
C GLU A 121 24.33 -10.17 -6.97
N GLN A 122 23.87 -10.94 -5.98
CA GLN A 122 23.13 -12.16 -6.22
C GLN A 122 21.71 -11.84 -6.71
N MET A 123 21.32 -12.48 -7.81
CA MET A 123 19.96 -12.46 -8.29
C MET A 123 19.14 -13.52 -7.55
N GLU A 124 17.90 -13.16 -7.21
CA GLU A 124 16.94 -14.04 -6.55
C GLU A 124 15.76 -14.33 -7.48
N ASN A 125 15.06 -15.43 -7.24
CA ASN A 125 13.83 -15.77 -7.95
C ASN A 125 12.65 -15.64 -6.99
N ILE A 126 11.78 -14.67 -7.27
CA ILE A 126 10.59 -14.37 -6.47
C ILE A 126 9.38 -14.58 -7.38
N HIS A 127 8.57 -15.60 -7.09
CA HIS A 127 7.36 -15.95 -7.86
C HIS A 127 7.58 -16.09 -9.39
N GLY A 128 8.75 -16.56 -9.81
CA GLY A 128 9.11 -16.71 -11.23
C GLY A 128 9.78 -15.47 -11.83
N PHE A 129 9.84 -14.35 -11.10
CA PHE A 129 10.57 -13.16 -11.50
C PHE A 129 12.02 -13.23 -11.06
N ARG A 130 12.93 -12.97 -12.00
CA ARG A 130 14.35 -12.81 -11.69
C ARG A 130 14.60 -11.39 -11.18
N THR A 131 14.87 -11.27 -9.89
CA THR A 131 14.96 -10.00 -9.17
C THR A 131 16.36 -9.70 -8.67
N LYS A 132 16.69 -8.41 -8.55
CA LYS A 132 17.86 -7.93 -7.80
C LYS A 132 17.40 -7.36 -6.46
N LYS A 133 18.02 -7.80 -5.36
CA LYS A 133 17.74 -7.27 -4.03
C LYS A 133 18.49 -5.96 -3.79
N TRP A 134 17.81 -5.01 -3.16
CA TRP A 134 18.34 -3.74 -2.70
C TRP A 134 18.00 -3.58 -1.23
N THR A 135 18.96 -3.16 -0.42
CA THR A 135 18.74 -2.85 1.00
C THR A 135 18.98 -1.36 1.21
N THR A 136 17.94 -0.63 1.62
CA THR A 136 18.05 0.76 2.07
C THR A 136 18.02 0.78 3.59
N THR A 137 18.96 1.47 4.22
CA THR A 137 18.99 1.64 5.68
C THR A 137 18.89 3.12 6.01
N LEU A 138 17.93 3.47 6.86
CA LEU A 138 17.78 4.80 7.46
C LEU A 138 18.14 4.69 8.93
N GLU A 139 19.21 5.35 9.35
CA GLU A 139 19.70 5.30 10.73
C GLU A 139 19.27 6.54 11.50
N PHE A 140 18.71 6.33 12.69
CA PHE A 140 18.31 7.36 13.63
C PHE A 140 19.15 7.23 14.91
N SER A 141 18.95 8.13 15.86
CA SER A 141 19.61 8.11 17.18
C SER A 141 19.33 6.82 17.94
N GLU A 142 18.10 6.34 17.94
CA GLU A 142 17.63 5.24 18.79
C GLU A 142 17.33 3.95 18.03
N PHE A 143 17.02 4.04 16.73
CA PHE A 143 16.66 2.88 15.91
C PHE A 143 17.18 3.01 14.48
N LYS A 144 16.99 1.95 13.69
CA LYS A 144 17.20 1.95 12.25
C LYS A 144 16.00 1.33 11.54
N TRP A 145 15.64 1.90 10.40
CA TRP A 145 14.77 1.26 9.43
C TRP A 145 15.63 0.51 8.41
N ILE A 146 15.32 -0.76 8.19
CA ILE A 146 15.93 -1.58 7.15
C ILE A 146 14.83 -1.95 6.16
N ILE A 147 15.02 -1.55 4.90
CA ILE A 147 14.08 -1.74 3.81
C ILE A 147 14.75 -2.62 2.76
N ASP A 148 14.30 -3.86 2.64
CA ASP A 148 14.72 -4.79 1.60
C ASP A 148 13.70 -4.75 0.46
N GLU A 149 14.14 -4.47 -0.76
CA GLU A 149 13.31 -4.36 -1.96
C GLU A 149 13.87 -5.20 -3.09
N TRP A 150 12.99 -5.91 -3.79
CA TRP A 150 13.36 -6.77 -4.93
C TRP A 150 12.84 -6.13 -6.21
N SER A 151 13.79 -5.70 -7.05
CA SER A 151 13.47 -5.06 -8.32
C SER A 151 13.64 -5.98 -9.52
N VAL A 152 12.71 -5.87 -10.46
CA VAL A 152 12.77 -6.48 -11.79
C VAL A 152 13.15 -5.38 -12.77
N ARG A 153 14.06 -5.65 -13.70
CA ARG A 153 14.54 -4.63 -14.65
C ARG A 153 13.40 -3.95 -15.41
N GLU A 154 12.48 -4.74 -15.95
CA GLU A 154 11.32 -4.26 -16.71
C GLU A 154 10.14 -5.20 -16.49
N LEU A 155 8.96 -4.64 -16.26
CA LEU A 155 7.72 -5.40 -16.11
C LEU A 155 6.58 -4.70 -16.88
N PRO A 156 6.47 -4.91 -18.20
CA PRO A 156 5.52 -4.18 -19.06
C PRO A 156 4.07 -4.29 -18.60
N LEU A 157 3.65 -5.46 -18.10
CA LEU A 157 2.30 -5.66 -17.57
C LEU A 157 2.03 -4.80 -16.32
N LEU A 158 3.05 -4.50 -15.51
CA LEU A 158 2.87 -3.64 -14.35
C LEU A 158 2.70 -2.18 -14.78
N ARG A 159 3.44 -1.75 -15.80
CA ARG A 159 3.25 -0.42 -16.41
C ARG A 159 1.87 -0.25 -17.01
N LEU A 160 1.32 -1.30 -17.61
CA LEU A 160 -0.05 -1.31 -18.10
C LEU A 160 -1.05 -1.18 -16.92
N ALA A 161 -0.85 -1.95 -15.85
CA ALA A 161 -1.67 -1.85 -14.64
C ALA A 161 -1.61 -0.45 -14.02
N ASP A 162 -0.42 0.13 -13.89
CA ASP A 162 -0.21 1.52 -13.45
C ASP A 162 -0.97 2.52 -14.33
N SER A 163 -0.91 2.35 -15.66
CA SER A 163 -1.60 3.24 -16.60
C SER A 163 -3.12 3.17 -16.42
N LEU A 164 -3.68 1.97 -16.35
CA LEU A 164 -5.11 1.77 -16.14
C LEU A 164 -5.56 2.34 -14.77
N ASN A 165 -4.80 2.06 -13.71
CA ASN A 165 -5.10 2.58 -12.38
C ASN A 165 -4.97 4.11 -12.33
N ARG A 166 -3.99 4.70 -13.03
CA ARG A 166 -3.81 6.16 -13.14
C ARG A 166 -5.04 6.83 -13.77
N GLU A 167 -5.59 6.29 -14.85
CA GLU A 167 -6.80 6.85 -15.48
C GLU A 167 -7.99 6.89 -14.51
N ILE A 168 -8.14 5.83 -13.69
CA ILE A 168 -9.17 5.75 -12.65
C ILE A 168 -8.92 6.78 -11.53
N LEU A 169 -7.68 6.93 -11.06
CA LEU A 169 -7.36 7.89 -10.01
C LEU A 169 -7.59 9.34 -10.47
N ILE A 170 -7.24 9.66 -11.72
CA ILE A 170 -7.50 10.98 -12.32
C ILE A 170 -9.00 11.27 -12.37
N SER A 171 -9.82 10.31 -12.81
CA SER A 171 -11.27 10.50 -12.88
C SER A 171 -11.90 10.70 -11.49
N LYS A 172 -11.26 10.19 -10.43
CA LYS A 172 -11.67 10.43 -9.04
C LYS A 172 -11.22 11.78 -8.48
N GLY A 173 -10.40 12.55 -9.20
CA GLY A 173 -9.86 13.83 -8.73
C GLY A 173 -8.65 13.70 -7.80
N VAL A 174 -7.96 12.55 -7.80
CA VAL A 174 -6.76 12.34 -6.98
C VAL A 174 -5.62 13.18 -7.53
N SER A 175 -4.85 13.83 -6.65
CA SER A 175 -3.73 14.70 -7.05
C SER A 175 -2.59 13.91 -7.71
N ASP A 176 -1.85 14.56 -8.62
CA ASP A 176 -0.72 13.93 -9.32
C ASP A 176 0.36 13.40 -8.37
N THR A 177 0.59 14.07 -7.23
CA THR A 177 1.53 13.62 -6.20
C THR A 177 1.09 12.29 -5.59
N LEU A 178 -0.19 12.17 -5.21
CA LEU A 178 -0.74 10.94 -4.65
C LEU A 178 -0.75 9.81 -5.70
N ILE A 179 -1.03 10.13 -6.96
CA ILE A 179 -0.93 9.19 -8.08
C ILE A 179 0.50 8.68 -8.25
N ALA A 180 1.50 9.56 -8.16
CA ALA A 180 2.90 9.19 -8.34
C ALA A 180 3.40 8.20 -7.28
N ILE A 181 3.02 8.41 -6.01
CA ILE A 181 3.41 7.52 -4.91
C ILE A 181 2.61 6.21 -4.89
N SER A 182 1.40 6.20 -5.47
CA SER A 182 0.49 5.03 -5.53
C SER A 182 0.79 4.06 -6.68
N ARG A 183 1.87 4.27 -7.43
CA ARG A 183 2.29 3.35 -8.50
C ARG A 183 2.73 2.03 -7.90
N TYR A 184 2.27 0.92 -8.47
CA TYR A 184 2.53 -0.40 -7.88
C TYR A 184 4.02 -0.75 -7.82
N GLY A 185 4.82 -0.26 -8.77
CA GLY A 185 6.26 -0.50 -8.86
C GLY A 185 7.15 0.51 -8.13
N SER A 186 6.59 1.51 -7.43
CA SER A 186 7.35 2.61 -6.84
C SER A 186 8.27 2.18 -5.68
N GLY A 187 7.93 1.09 -5.00
CA GLY A 187 8.66 0.61 -3.83
C GLY A 187 8.29 1.32 -2.54
N LEU A 188 8.66 0.69 -1.42
CA LEU A 188 8.42 1.20 -0.07
C LEU A 188 9.41 2.29 0.29
N SER A 189 10.66 2.21 -0.19
CA SER A 189 11.66 3.24 0.14
C SER A 189 11.32 4.59 -0.47
N ASN A 190 10.63 4.64 -1.61
CA ASN A 190 10.23 5.86 -2.30
C ASN A 190 8.79 6.31 -1.93
N ASN A 191 8.21 5.75 -0.86
CA ASN A 191 6.86 6.09 -0.43
C ASN A 191 6.88 6.74 0.97
N GLU A 192 6.81 8.07 0.98
CA GLU A 192 6.80 8.91 2.19
C GLU A 192 5.69 8.52 3.18
N MET A 193 4.55 8.10 2.64
CA MET A 193 3.36 7.73 3.41
C MET A 193 3.56 6.46 4.22
N ILE A 194 4.42 5.55 3.77
CA ILE A 194 4.62 4.25 4.40
C ILE A 194 5.54 4.33 5.62
N LEU A 195 6.37 5.37 5.71
CA LEU A 195 7.42 5.48 6.72
C LEU A 195 7.23 6.68 7.67
N GLY A 196 6.10 7.41 7.54
CA GLY A 196 5.81 8.60 8.35
C GLY A 196 6.85 9.72 8.19
N ALA A 197 7.77 9.59 7.24
CA ALA A 197 8.86 10.52 7.00
C ALA A 197 8.47 11.41 5.82
N THR A 198 7.91 12.57 6.13
CA THR A 198 7.70 13.60 5.11
C THR A 198 9.07 13.93 4.48
N ARG A 199 9.13 14.01 3.14
CA ARG A 199 10.32 14.38 2.37
C ARG A 199 11.42 13.31 2.22
N LEU A 200 11.12 12.01 2.26
CA LEU A 200 12.11 10.94 1.96
C LEU A 200 12.83 11.16 0.63
N ASP A 201 12.12 11.60 -0.41
CA ASP A 201 12.73 11.84 -1.70
C ASP A 201 13.80 12.95 -1.61
N SER A 202 13.52 13.97 -0.81
CA SER A 202 14.50 15.03 -0.51
C SER A 202 15.67 14.50 0.30
N ILE A 203 15.43 13.59 1.26
CA ILE A 203 16.47 12.96 2.07
C ILE A 203 17.40 12.13 1.17
N TYR A 204 16.87 11.31 0.28
CA TYR A 204 17.70 10.54 -0.66
C TYR A 204 18.50 11.44 -1.58
N GLN A 205 17.91 12.52 -2.08
CA GLN A 205 18.64 13.49 -2.89
C GLN A 205 19.78 14.15 -2.11
N VAL A 206 19.53 14.60 -0.87
CA VAL A 206 20.54 15.22 0.01
C VAL A 206 21.68 14.26 0.33
N HIS A 207 21.37 12.98 0.54
CA HIS A 207 22.36 11.94 0.83
C HIS A 207 22.95 11.27 -0.43
N GLY A 208 22.60 11.75 -1.63
CA GLY A 208 23.12 11.22 -2.90
C GLY A 208 22.75 9.76 -3.16
N ILE A 209 21.60 9.31 -2.64
CA ILE A 209 21.13 7.92 -2.74
C ILE A 209 20.44 7.74 -4.09
N PRO A 210 20.98 6.91 -4.99
CA PRO A 210 20.38 6.69 -6.30
C PRO A 210 19.07 5.90 -6.16
N SER A 211 18.09 6.19 -7.02
CA SER A 211 16.86 5.41 -7.13
C SER A 211 17.15 3.95 -7.48
N ILE A 212 16.32 3.05 -6.97
CA ILE A 212 16.40 1.63 -7.33
C ILE A 212 15.94 1.49 -8.79
N PRO A 213 16.75 0.87 -9.67
CA PRO A 213 16.38 0.68 -11.06
C PRO A 213 15.33 -0.42 -11.21
N GLY A 214 14.43 -0.21 -12.17
CA GLY A 214 13.38 -1.17 -12.53
C GLY A 214 12.10 -0.97 -11.73
N GLU A 215 11.32 -2.04 -11.64
CA GLU A 215 10.02 -2.08 -10.97
C GLU A 215 10.13 -2.95 -9.71
N ILE A 216 9.69 -2.44 -8.56
CA ILE A 216 9.77 -3.17 -7.29
C ILE A 216 8.54 -4.07 -7.17
N ILE A 217 8.77 -5.38 -7.00
CA ILE A 217 7.68 -6.37 -6.90
C ILE A 217 7.52 -6.92 -5.47
N LYS A 218 8.48 -6.65 -4.60
CA LYS A 218 8.45 -7.05 -3.20
C LYS A 218 9.24 -6.06 -2.37
N GLY A 219 8.71 -5.71 -1.21
CA GLY A 219 9.35 -4.85 -0.22
C GLY A 219 9.09 -5.37 1.18
N ASN A 220 10.12 -5.40 2.02
CA ASN A 220 10.05 -5.75 3.43
C ASN A 220 10.71 -4.64 4.24
N VAL A 221 10.03 -4.15 5.27
CA VAL A 221 10.51 -3.10 6.17
C VAL A 221 10.62 -3.69 7.56
N LYS A 222 11.71 -3.35 8.26
CA LYS A 222 11.94 -3.71 9.65
C LYS A 222 12.42 -2.50 10.43
N LYS A 223 11.83 -2.27 11.60
CA LYS A 223 12.38 -1.38 12.62
C LYS A 223 13.23 -2.20 13.58
N VAL A 224 14.47 -1.81 13.77
CA VAL A 224 15.41 -2.44 14.71
C VAL A 224 15.89 -1.37 15.68
N GLU A 225 15.67 -1.58 16.97
CA GLU A 225 16.16 -0.69 18.02
C GLU A 225 17.69 -0.83 18.16
N LYS A 226 18.39 0.24 18.56
CA LYS A 226 19.84 0.16 18.76
C LYS A 226 20.18 -0.72 19.96
N GLY A 227 21.11 -1.64 19.75
CA GLY A 227 21.52 -2.62 20.77
C GLY A 227 20.67 -3.90 20.77
N ASP A 228 19.67 -3.98 19.91
CA ASP A 228 18.92 -5.21 19.62
C ASP A 228 19.26 -5.72 18.21
N ASP A 229 19.22 -7.04 18.04
CA ASP A 229 19.37 -7.70 16.75
C ASP A 229 18.00 -8.07 16.14
N ASP A 230 16.96 -8.16 16.98
CA ASP A 230 15.62 -8.52 16.54
C ASP A 230 14.77 -7.28 16.19
N SER A 231 13.88 -7.44 15.21
CA SER A 231 12.99 -6.36 14.80
C SER A 231 11.75 -6.32 15.69
N ASN A 232 11.50 -5.19 16.34
CA ASN A 232 10.28 -4.97 17.10
C ASN A 232 9.07 -4.73 16.21
N MET A 233 9.26 -4.34 14.95
CA MET A 233 8.16 -4.21 14.01
C MET A 233 8.62 -4.55 12.61
N SER A 234 7.77 -5.25 11.85
CA SER A 234 8.01 -5.45 10.43
C SER A 234 6.73 -5.42 9.62
N PHE A 235 6.84 -4.99 8.36
CA PHE A 235 5.75 -5.12 7.41
C PHE A 235 6.32 -5.35 6.02
N GLY A 236 5.50 -5.83 5.10
CA GLY A 236 5.94 -6.02 3.73
C GLY A 236 4.79 -6.20 2.78
N ILE A 237 5.11 -6.06 1.50
CA ILE A 237 4.22 -6.29 0.37
C ILE A 237 4.97 -7.09 -0.68
N GLU A 238 4.28 -8.02 -1.33
CA GLU A 238 4.81 -8.80 -2.43
C GLU A 238 3.74 -9.04 -3.50
N MET A 239 4.15 -8.92 -4.76
CA MET A 239 3.35 -9.28 -5.92
C MET A 239 3.55 -10.77 -6.20
N ILE A 240 2.48 -11.52 -6.04
CA ILE A 240 2.47 -12.98 -6.23
C ILE A 240 2.22 -13.31 -7.71
N GLU A 241 1.23 -12.65 -8.33
CA GLU A 241 0.83 -12.92 -9.70
C GLU A 241 0.54 -11.64 -10.48
N LEU A 242 1.01 -11.62 -11.73
CA LEU A 242 0.72 -10.56 -12.69
C LEU A 242 0.59 -11.16 -14.09
N TYR A 243 -0.61 -11.09 -14.64
CA TYR A 243 -0.92 -11.56 -15.98
C TYR A 243 -2.04 -10.70 -16.58
N ALA A 244 -2.11 -10.72 -17.91
CA ALA A 244 -3.26 -10.20 -18.66
C ALA A 244 -4.10 -11.38 -19.15
N GLU A 245 -5.40 -11.16 -19.26
CA GLU A 245 -6.38 -12.15 -19.68
C GLU A 245 -7.44 -11.50 -20.58
N SER A 246 -8.28 -12.31 -21.21
CA SER A 246 -9.42 -11.78 -21.97
C SER A 246 -10.42 -11.10 -21.05
N TYR A 247 -11.01 -9.99 -21.52
CA TYR A 247 -11.98 -9.23 -20.74
C TYR A 247 -13.17 -10.10 -20.32
N ASP A 248 -13.45 -10.11 -19.02
CA ASP A 248 -14.62 -10.73 -18.41
C ASP A 248 -15.44 -9.67 -17.68
N GLY A 249 -16.58 -9.30 -18.25
CA GLY A 249 -17.46 -8.29 -17.68
C GLY A 249 -18.02 -8.64 -16.31
N LYS A 250 -18.08 -9.94 -15.97
CA LYS A 250 -18.57 -10.40 -14.66
C LYS A 250 -17.67 -9.95 -13.50
N ARG A 251 -16.39 -9.66 -13.78
CA ARG A 251 -15.45 -9.17 -12.76
C ARG A 251 -15.64 -7.70 -12.41
N PHE A 252 -16.50 -7.00 -13.15
CA PHE A 252 -16.73 -5.56 -12.99
C PHE A 252 -18.21 -5.23 -12.73
N VAL A 253 -18.95 -6.19 -12.16
CA VAL A 253 -20.32 -6.02 -11.71
C VAL A 253 -20.47 -6.74 -10.37
N ILE A 254 -21.28 -6.18 -9.48
CA ILE A 254 -21.71 -6.88 -8.26
C ILE A 254 -22.72 -7.94 -8.70
N PRO A 255 -22.62 -9.20 -8.23
CA PRO A 255 -23.57 -10.25 -8.59
C PRO A 255 -25.01 -9.92 -8.21
N ASP A 256 -25.97 -10.36 -9.02
CA ASP A 256 -27.40 -10.06 -8.83
C ASP A 256 -28.00 -10.67 -7.54
N ASP A 257 -27.31 -11.62 -6.91
CA ASP A 257 -27.73 -12.26 -5.66
C ASP A 257 -27.21 -11.55 -4.40
N TYR A 258 -26.70 -10.32 -4.54
CA TYR A 258 -26.29 -9.46 -3.44
C TYR A 258 -27.40 -8.47 -3.10
N ASP A 259 -27.61 -8.25 -1.81
CA ASP A 259 -28.59 -7.32 -1.28
C ASP A 259 -27.98 -5.91 -1.15
N PHE A 260 -28.70 -4.91 -1.66
CA PHE A 260 -28.29 -3.50 -1.50
C PHE A 260 -28.63 -3.01 -0.10
N ILE A 261 -27.62 -2.49 0.60
CA ILE A 261 -27.75 -1.85 1.90
C ILE A 261 -27.61 -0.34 1.70
N ASP A 262 -28.63 0.42 2.15
CA ASP A 262 -28.69 1.88 2.10
C ASP A 262 -27.99 2.52 3.32
#